data_AF-A0A8D9EBA4-F1
#
_entry.id   AF-A0A8D9EBA4-F1
#
_cell.length_a   1.000
_cell.length_b   1.000
_cell.length_c   1.000
_cell.angle_alpha   90.00
_cell.angle_beta   90.00
_cell.angle_gamma   90.00
#
_symmetry.space_group_name_H-M   'P 1'
#
loop_
_entity.id
_entity.type
_entity.pdbx_description
1 polymer ?
#
loop_
_entity_poly.entity_id
_entity_poly.type
_entity_poly.pdbx_seq_one_letter_code
_entity_poly.pdbx_strand_id
1 'polypeptide(L)'
;TLACVQAGADVVDVAADSMSGLTSQPSMGTLVACLANLDKDTGISLSDTTAYSKYWSKVRETYAPFEFPEISHGNHGDVYHHEIPGGQIVALMAQSHSFGLNFEDVKQRYHDANILLGDIIKVTPSSKVVGDLALFMVEKKLSMSDIKTKAKHLIFPRSVVEFFQGSIGEPYQGFPEELKAAILSRTLKECETTQN
;
A
#
# COMPACT_ATOMS: atom_id res chain seq x y z
N THR A 1 -15.95 -7.65 7.67
CA THR A 1 -16.44 -8.95 7.14
C THR A 1 -17.80 -9.33 7.68
N LEU A 2 -17.98 -9.59 8.99
CA LEU A 2 -19.30 -9.99 9.53
C LEU A 2 -20.43 -9.00 9.21
N ALA A 3 -20.17 -7.69 9.30
CA ALA A 3 -21.14 -6.67 8.91
C ALA A 3 -21.55 -6.77 7.43
N CYS A 4 -20.63 -7.12 6.52
CA CYS A 4 -20.93 -7.33 5.11
C CYS A 4 -21.82 -8.57 4.91
N VAL A 5 -21.53 -9.66 5.63
CA VAL A 5 -22.33 -10.89 5.62
C VAL A 5 -23.76 -10.60 6.10
N GLN A 6 -23.90 -9.83 7.19
CA GLN A 6 -25.19 -9.39 7.72
C GLN A 6 -25.95 -8.49 6.72
N ALA A 7 -25.24 -7.64 5.98
CA ALA A 7 -25.82 -6.79 4.94
C ALA A 7 -26.16 -7.56 3.65
N GLY A 8 -25.85 -8.86 3.56
CA GLY A 8 -26.23 -9.72 2.44
C GLY A 8 -25.15 -9.90 1.37
N ALA A 9 -23.88 -9.63 1.67
CA ALA A 9 -22.79 -9.99 0.75
C ALA A 9 -22.74 -11.51 0.52
N ASP A 10 -22.65 -11.94 -0.74
CA ASP A 10 -22.65 -13.35 -1.13
C ASP A 10 -21.32 -14.06 -0.86
N VAL A 11 -20.21 -13.34 -0.99
CA VAL A 11 -18.84 -13.88 -0.88
C VAL A 11 -17.96 -12.90 -0.09
N VAL A 12 -17.05 -13.46 0.70
CA VAL A 12 -16.02 -12.71 1.42
C VAL A 12 -14.68 -13.44 1.37
N ASP A 13 -13.58 -12.69 1.31
CA ASP A 13 -12.24 -13.26 1.29
C ASP A 13 -11.70 -13.48 2.70
N VAL A 14 -11.04 -14.62 2.90
CA VAL A 14 -10.39 -15.04 4.14
C VAL A 14 -9.08 -15.77 3.84
N ALA A 15 -8.19 -15.81 4.82
CA ALA A 15 -6.95 -16.58 4.75
C ALA A 15 -6.96 -17.74 5.76
N ALA A 16 -6.18 -18.79 5.49
CA ALA A 16 -5.89 -19.83 6.49
C ALA A 16 -5.38 -19.18 7.78
N ASP A 17 -5.82 -19.66 8.94
CA ASP A 17 -5.60 -18.94 10.21
C ASP A 17 -4.12 -18.62 10.45
N SER A 18 -3.22 -19.57 10.15
CA SER A 18 -1.76 -19.41 10.26
C SER A 18 -1.13 -18.39 9.29
N MET A 19 -1.87 -17.95 8.27
CA MET A 19 -1.48 -16.98 7.24
C MET A 19 -2.38 -15.73 7.26
N SER A 20 -3.26 -15.60 8.25
CA SER A 20 -4.26 -14.54 8.37
C SER A 20 -3.82 -13.44 9.34
N GLY A 21 -4.55 -12.32 9.31
CA GLY A 21 -4.32 -11.18 10.19
C GLY A 21 -3.14 -10.31 9.78
N LEU A 22 -2.85 -9.31 10.60
CA LEU A 22 -1.90 -8.23 10.27
C LEU A 22 -2.30 -7.54 8.96
N THR A 23 -1.47 -7.66 7.93
CA THR A 23 -1.69 -7.11 6.59
C THR A 23 -2.41 -8.08 5.64
N SER A 24 -2.65 -9.32 6.09
CA SER A 24 -3.37 -10.36 5.37
C SER A 24 -4.88 -10.26 5.62
N GLN A 25 -5.66 -11.10 4.92
CA GLN A 25 -7.08 -11.23 5.11
C GLN A 25 -7.45 -11.72 6.53
N PRO A 26 -8.71 -11.54 6.96
CA PRO A 26 -9.22 -12.11 8.21
C PRO A 26 -9.12 -13.65 8.26
N SER A 27 -9.09 -14.19 9.48
CA SER A 27 -9.03 -15.63 9.76
C SER A 27 -10.26 -16.38 9.23
N MET A 28 -10.02 -17.40 8.42
CA MET A 28 -11.04 -18.31 7.88
C MET A 28 -11.74 -19.08 8.99
N GLY A 29 -10.99 -19.75 9.87
CA GLY A 29 -11.53 -20.56 10.95
C GLY A 29 -12.37 -19.75 11.92
N THR A 30 -11.94 -18.50 12.21
CA THR A 30 -12.73 -17.58 13.05
C THR A 30 -14.04 -17.19 12.38
N LEU A 31 -14.02 -16.86 11.09
CA LEU A 31 -15.26 -16.51 10.38
C LEU A 31 -16.23 -17.69 10.30
N VAL A 32 -15.73 -18.89 9.97
CA VAL A 32 -16.51 -20.13 9.93
C VAL A 32 -17.13 -20.40 11.30
N ALA A 33 -16.35 -20.30 12.39
CA ALA A 33 -16.86 -20.49 13.74
C ALA A 33 -17.93 -19.46 14.14
N CYS A 34 -17.76 -18.19 13.77
CA CYS A 34 -18.73 -17.13 14.05
C CYS A 34 -20.07 -17.30 13.32
N LEU A 35 -20.07 -17.96 12.16
CA LEU A 35 -21.27 -18.17 11.35
C LEU A 35 -21.93 -19.54 11.58
N ALA A 36 -21.30 -20.43 12.33
CA ALA A 36 -21.79 -21.78 12.58
C ALA A 36 -23.17 -21.78 13.26
N ASN A 37 -24.10 -22.57 12.74
CA ASN A 37 -25.50 -22.69 13.18
C ASN A 37 -26.33 -21.40 13.06
N LEU A 38 -25.90 -20.45 12.22
CA LEU A 38 -26.69 -19.26 11.85
C LEU A 38 -27.26 -19.41 10.44
N ASP A 39 -28.19 -18.52 10.06
CA ASP A 39 -28.78 -18.50 8.71
C ASP A 39 -27.75 -18.32 7.58
N LYS A 40 -26.57 -17.79 7.93
CA LYS A 40 -25.43 -17.57 7.03
C LYS A 40 -24.28 -18.54 7.28
N ASP A 41 -24.57 -19.73 7.79
CA ASP A 41 -23.58 -20.79 7.96
C ASP A 41 -22.86 -21.08 6.63
N THR A 42 -21.55 -21.24 6.70
CA THR A 42 -20.70 -21.48 5.53
C THR A 42 -20.78 -22.92 5.03
N GLY A 43 -21.24 -23.86 5.88
CA GLY A 43 -21.22 -25.29 5.59
C GLY A 43 -19.81 -25.90 5.59
N ILE A 44 -18.78 -25.15 5.95
CA ILE A 44 -17.39 -25.58 6.01
C ILE A 44 -17.10 -26.18 7.38
N SER A 45 -16.48 -27.37 7.42
CA SER A 45 -16.09 -27.99 8.68
C SER A 45 -14.96 -27.25 9.37
N LEU A 46 -15.15 -26.92 10.66
CA LEU A 46 -14.11 -26.31 11.50
C LEU A 46 -12.90 -27.24 11.72
N SER A 47 -13.09 -28.56 11.67
CA SER A 47 -11.97 -29.50 11.72
C SER A 47 -11.06 -29.35 10.51
N ASP A 48 -11.66 -29.09 9.35
CA ASP A 48 -10.95 -29.02 8.08
C ASP A 48 -10.21 -27.70 7.97
N THR A 49 -10.80 -26.58 8.40
CA THR A 49 -10.08 -25.30 8.49
C THR A 49 -8.89 -25.39 9.45
N THR A 50 -9.04 -26.11 10.56
CA THR A 50 -7.94 -26.33 11.52
C THR A 50 -6.83 -27.17 10.91
N ALA A 51 -7.15 -28.26 10.22
CA ALA A 51 -6.17 -29.10 9.53
C ALA A 51 -5.44 -28.33 8.41
N TYR A 52 -6.19 -27.53 7.65
CA TYR A 52 -5.67 -26.65 6.62
C TYR A 52 -4.69 -25.60 7.17
N SER A 53 -5.04 -24.95 8.28
CA SER A 53 -4.18 -24.01 8.99
C SER A 53 -2.90 -24.68 9.51
N LYS A 54 -2.98 -25.90 10.08
CA LYS A 54 -1.78 -26.64 10.52
C LYS A 54 -0.81 -26.94 9.38
N TYR A 55 -1.33 -27.31 8.21
CA TYR A 55 -0.51 -27.50 7.02
C TYR A 55 0.22 -26.20 6.65
N TRP A 56 -0.51 -25.10 6.51
CA TRP A 56 0.07 -23.81 6.16
C TRP A 56 1.04 -23.27 7.20
N SER A 57 0.81 -23.54 8.49
CA SER A 57 1.76 -23.22 9.55
C SER A 57 3.10 -23.91 9.29
N LYS A 58 3.08 -25.20 8.91
CA LYS A 58 4.31 -25.95 8.63
C LYS A 58 5.01 -25.47 7.35
N VAL A 59 4.24 -25.08 6.34
CA VAL A 59 4.80 -24.48 5.12
C VAL A 59 5.43 -23.12 5.44
N ARG A 60 4.76 -22.25 6.21
CA ARG A 60 5.25 -20.92 6.60
C ARG A 60 6.63 -20.97 7.26
N GLU A 61 6.90 -21.99 8.08
CA GLU A 61 8.21 -22.20 8.71
C GLU A 61 9.37 -22.29 7.70
N THR A 62 9.14 -22.81 6.48
CA THR A 62 10.18 -22.89 5.45
C THR A 62 10.49 -21.52 4.81
N TYR A 63 9.61 -20.53 5.01
CA TYR A 63 9.75 -19.15 4.56
C TYR A 63 10.24 -18.20 5.65
N ALA A 64 10.74 -18.73 6.78
CA ALA A 64 11.27 -17.92 7.90
C ALA A 64 12.21 -16.76 7.50
N PRO A 65 13.10 -16.88 6.48
CA PRO A 65 13.94 -15.75 6.04
C PRO A 65 13.18 -14.54 5.48
N PHE A 66 11.91 -14.70 5.11
CA PHE A 66 11.05 -13.65 4.56
C PHE A 66 10.02 -13.13 5.58
N GLU A 67 10.01 -13.68 6.80
CA GLU A 67 9.22 -13.12 7.89
C GLU A 67 9.79 -11.76 8.28
N PHE A 68 8.89 -10.80 8.51
CA PHE A 68 9.24 -9.46 8.98
C PHE A 68 8.61 -9.25 10.37
N PRO A 69 9.32 -9.58 11.46
CA PRO A 69 8.80 -9.51 12.81
C PRO A 69 8.25 -8.13 13.19
N GLU A 70 8.83 -7.06 12.64
CA GLU A 70 8.46 -5.66 12.87
C GLU A 70 7.03 -5.35 12.39
N ILE A 71 6.50 -6.07 11.40
CA ILE A 71 5.08 -5.94 10.98
C ILE A 71 4.14 -6.33 12.11
N SER A 72 4.53 -7.29 12.94
CA SER A 72 3.72 -7.72 14.08
C SER A 72 3.53 -6.61 15.12
N HIS A 73 4.44 -5.63 15.12
CA HIS A 73 4.36 -4.43 15.95
C HIS A 73 3.57 -3.33 15.23
N GLY A 74 3.30 -3.45 13.92
CA GLY A 74 2.71 -2.43 13.04
C GLY A 74 1.19 -2.41 12.94
N ASN A 75 0.46 -3.19 13.77
CA ASN A 75 -1.01 -3.13 13.86
C ASN A 75 -1.45 -1.86 14.60
N HIS A 76 -1.32 -0.71 13.95
CA HIS A 76 -1.74 0.56 14.49
C HIS A 76 -2.96 1.09 13.70
N GLY A 77 -3.83 1.84 14.38
CA GLY A 77 -4.93 2.55 13.74
C GLY A 77 -4.48 3.67 12.79
N ASP A 78 -3.17 3.84 12.62
CA ASP A 78 -2.56 4.80 11.71
C ASP A 78 -2.75 4.44 10.23
N VAL A 79 -3.16 3.20 9.91
CA VAL A 79 -3.59 2.82 8.55
C VAL A 79 -4.71 3.72 8.03
N TYR A 80 -5.58 4.22 8.92
CA TYR A 80 -6.62 5.19 8.57
C TYR A 80 -6.10 6.60 8.29
N HIS A 81 -4.81 6.85 8.53
CA HIS A 81 -4.14 8.10 8.19
C HIS A 81 -3.28 7.97 6.93
N HIS A 82 -2.38 6.98 6.90
CA HIS A 82 -1.44 6.82 5.79
C HIS A 82 -2.02 6.03 4.62
N GLU A 83 -3.02 5.19 4.85
CA GLU A 83 -3.75 4.44 3.81
C GLU A 83 -2.81 3.64 2.88
N ILE A 84 -1.77 3.03 3.46
CA ILE A 84 -0.83 2.18 2.72
C ILE A 84 -1.48 0.79 2.59
N PRO A 85 -1.65 0.25 1.38
CA PRO A 85 -2.20 -1.09 1.18
C PRO A 85 -1.40 -2.17 1.91
N GLY A 86 -2.08 -3.19 2.45
CA GLY A 86 -1.44 -4.24 3.26
C GLY A 86 -0.28 -4.95 2.56
N GLY A 87 -0.40 -5.29 1.28
CA GLY A 87 0.71 -5.89 0.52
C GLY A 87 1.90 -4.94 0.30
N GLN A 88 1.65 -3.63 0.28
CA GLN A 88 2.69 -2.63 0.04
C GLN A 88 3.45 -2.26 1.30
N ILE A 89 2.81 -2.22 2.47
CA ILE A 89 3.45 -1.72 3.70
C ILE A 89 4.71 -2.52 4.06
N VAL A 90 4.68 -3.84 3.84
CA VAL A 90 5.82 -4.74 4.05
C VAL A 90 6.96 -4.42 3.08
N ALA A 91 6.64 -4.25 1.80
CA ALA A 91 7.62 -3.91 0.78
C ALA A 91 8.23 -2.52 1.03
N LEU A 92 7.40 -1.55 1.42
CA LEU A 92 7.82 -0.17 1.69
C LEU A 92 8.71 -0.10 2.94
N MET A 93 8.41 -0.87 3.97
CA MET A 93 9.25 -1.00 5.17
C MET A 93 10.61 -1.62 4.84
N ALA A 94 10.65 -2.68 4.04
CA ALA A 94 11.91 -3.26 3.59
C ALA A 94 12.75 -2.27 2.74
N GLN A 95 12.08 -1.48 1.88
CA GLN A 95 12.72 -0.42 1.10
C GLN A 95 13.27 0.71 1.98
N SER A 96 12.50 1.18 2.99
CA SER A 96 12.97 2.21 3.90
C SER A 96 14.18 1.75 4.72
N HIS A 97 14.17 0.51 5.21
CA HIS A 97 15.34 -0.08 5.89
C HIS A 97 16.56 -0.16 4.99
N SER A 98 16.38 -0.54 3.72
CA SER A 98 17.47 -0.59 2.74
C SER A 98 18.10 0.78 2.46
N PHE A 99 17.32 1.86 2.58
CA PHE A 99 17.81 3.24 2.47
C PHE A 99 18.26 3.85 3.81
N GLY A 100 18.16 3.12 4.91
CA GLY A 100 18.48 3.63 6.26
C GLY A 100 17.52 4.73 6.73
N LEU A 101 16.28 4.72 6.23
CA LEU A 101 15.25 5.71 6.55
C LEU A 101 14.36 5.21 7.69
N ASN A 102 13.93 6.16 8.54
CA ASN A 102 12.93 5.89 9.57
C ASN A 102 11.55 5.67 8.93
N PHE A 103 10.93 4.52 9.20
CA PHE A 103 9.65 4.16 8.59
C PHE A 103 8.49 5.05 9.04
N GLU A 104 8.54 5.63 10.25
CA GLU A 104 7.51 6.58 10.71
C GLU A 104 7.50 7.85 9.85
N ASP A 105 8.69 8.35 9.47
CA ASP A 105 8.81 9.49 8.58
C ASP A 105 8.29 9.14 7.17
N VAL A 106 8.52 7.90 6.72
CA VAL A 106 8.00 7.40 5.44
C VAL A 106 6.47 7.33 5.44
N LYS A 107 5.84 6.84 6.51
CA LYS A 107 4.36 6.82 6.63
C LYS A 107 3.78 8.23 6.58
N GLN A 108 4.38 9.18 7.29
CA GLN A 108 3.93 10.57 7.23
C GLN A 108 4.11 11.17 5.82
N ARG A 109 5.28 10.96 5.19
CA ARG A 109 5.52 11.43 3.83
C ARG A 109 4.64 10.72 2.80
N TYR A 110 4.18 9.51 3.06
CA TYR A 110 3.25 8.78 2.20
C TYR A 110 1.86 9.45 2.19
N HIS A 111 1.36 9.86 3.35
CA HIS A 111 0.15 10.68 3.42
C HIS A 111 0.34 12.01 2.67
N ASP A 112 1.42 12.72 2.95
CA ASP A 112 1.74 14.00 2.30
C ASP A 112 1.84 13.87 0.76
N ALA A 113 2.49 12.80 0.29
CA ALA A 113 2.61 12.46 -1.12
C ALA A 113 1.24 12.20 -1.76
N ASN A 114 0.34 11.49 -1.08
CA ASN A 114 -1.02 11.28 -1.56
C ASN A 114 -1.77 12.60 -1.78
N ILE A 115 -1.69 13.51 -0.81
CA ILE A 115 -2.31 14.85 -0.93
C ILE A 115 -1.68 15.66 -2.06
N LEU A 116 -0.36 15.60 -2.24
CA LEU A 116 0.33 16.26 -3.35
C LEU A 116 -0.11 15.73 -4.71
N LEU A 117 -0.43 14.45 -4.81
CA LEU A 117 -0.87 13.79 -6.04
C LEU A 117 -2.37 13.92 -6.31
N GLY A 118 -3.12 14.60 -5.44
CA GLY A 118 -4.54 14.88 -5.62
C GLY A 118 -5.47 13.94 -4.87
N ASP A 119 -5.00 13.34 -3.76
CA ASP A 119 -5.77 12.41 -2.92
C ASP A 119 -6.36 11.24 -3.70
N ILE A 120 -5.46 10.44 -4.28
CA ILE A 120 -5.83 9.37 -5.21
C ILE A 120 -6.17 8.06 -4.48
N ILE A 121 -6.92 7.20 -5.16
CA ILE A 121 -7.09 5.81 -4.75
C ILE A 121 -5.75 5.10 -4.89
N LYS A 122 -5.30 4.44 -3.82
CA LYS A 122 -3.97 3.81 -3.74
C LYS A 122 -4.10 2.29 -3.85
N VAL A 123 -3.90 1.79 -5.05
CA VAL A 123 -3.72 0.37 -5.35
C VAL A 123 -2.66 0.21 -6.44
N THR A 124 -2.05 -0.96 -6.60
CA THR A 124 -1.11 -1.19 -7.70
C THR A 124 -1.74 -0.82 -9.05
N PRO A 125 -1.14 0.06 -9.88
CA PRO A 125 0.20 0.64 -9.75
C PRO A 125 0.30 1.99 -9.01
N SER A 126 -0.81 2.73 -8.84
CA SER A 126 -0.84 4.07 -8.19
C SER A 126 -0.20 4.12 -6.80
N SER A 127 -0.38 3.08 -5.99
CA SER A 127 0.17 3.07 -4.63
C SER A 127 1.70 3.04 -4.63
N LYS A 128 2.32 2.42 -5.65
CA LYS A 128 3.78 2.48 -5.87
C LYS A 128 4.24 3.91 -6.18
N VAL A 129 3.47 4.66 -6.97
CA VAL A 129 3.78 6.07 -7.29
C VAL A 129 3.84 6.91 -6.00
N VAL A 130 2.85 6.74 -5.13
CA VAL A 130 2.82 7.43 -3.82
C VAL A 130 4.02 7.00 -2.96
N GLY A 131 4.34 5.69 -2.93
CA GLY A 131 5.48 5.16 -2.19
C GLY A 131 6.83 5.70 -2.64
N ASP A 132 7.06 5.72 -3.96
CA ASP A 132 8.30 6.25 -4.55
C ASP A 132 8.46 7.75 -4.24
N LEU A 133 7.36 8.54 -4.32
CA LEU A 133 7.38 9.95 -3.95
C LEU A 133 7.66 10.15 -2.45
N ALA A 134 7.05 9.32 -1.60
CA ALA A 134 7.25 9.38 -0.15
C ALA A 134 8.72 9.12 0.23
N LEU A 135 9.31 8.05 -0.31
CA LEU A 135 10.72 7.72 -0.10
C LEU A 135 11.63 8.84 -0.59
N PHE A 136 11.35 9.39 -1.77
CA PHE A 136 12.08 10.54 -2.31
C PHE A 136 12.01 11.77 -1.39
N MET A 137 10.83 12.07 -0.84
CA MET A 137 10.65 13.18 0.10
C MET A 137 11.44 12.98 1.39
N VAL A 138 11.43 11.77 1.97
CA VAL A 138 12.23 11.49 3.18
C VAL A 138 13.72 11.58 2.88
N GLU A 139 14.20 10.93 1.82
CA GLU A 139 15.61 10.89 1.43
C GLU A 139 16.17 12.30 1.21
N LYS A 140 15.41 13.16 0.52
CA LYS A 140 15.80 14.55 0.22
C LYS A 140 15.41 15.55 1.31
N LYS A 141 14.79 15.10 2.41
CA LYS A 141 14.29 15.94 3.52
C LYS A 141 13.36 17.06 3.03
N LEU A 142 12.45 16.72 2.11
CA LEU A 142 11.51 17.65 1.48
C LEU A 142 10.15 17.59 2.18
N SER A 143 9.61 18.77 2.52
CA SER A 143 8.23 18.93 2.95
C SER A 143 7.28 19.03 1.74
N MET A 144 5.96 18.98 1.99
CA MET A 144 4.96 19.28 0.95
C MET A 144 5.16 20.66 0.32
N SER A 145 5.50 21.65 1.14
CA SER A 145 5.75 23.02 0.67
C SER A 145 6.97 23.08 -0.24
N ASP A 146 8.03 22.32 0.09
CA ASP A 146 9.21 22.21 -0.76
C ASP A 146 8.87 21.60 -2.12
N ILE A 147 8.05 20.55 -2.17
CA ILE A 147 7.61 19.97 -3.45
C ILE A 147 6.86 21.01 -4.28
N LYS A 148 5.88 21.72 -3.71
CA LYS A 148 5.09 22.73 -4.44
C LYS A 148 5.94 23.88 -4.97
N THR A 149 6.92 24.34 -4.20
CA THR A 149 7.75 25.50 -4.56
C THR A 149 8.95 25.15 -5.42
N LYS A 150 9.57 23.98 -5.22
CA LYS A 150 10.83 23.57 -5.85
C LYS A 150 10.66 22.50 -6.93
N ALA A 151 9.45 22.04 -7.24
CA ALA A 151 9.20 20.97 -8.23
C ALA A 151 10.01 21.12 -9.52
N LYS A 152 10.07 22.33 -10.10
CA LYS A 152 10.81 22.60 -11.34
C LYS A 152 12.32 22.29 -11.26
N HIS A 153 12.89 22.24 -10.06
CA HIS A 153 14.31 22.00 -9.80
C HIS A 153 14.61 20.62 -9.24
N LEU A 154 13.59 19.79 -8.99
CA LEU A 154 13.74 18.44 -8.46
C LEU A 154 13.71 17.40 -9.59
N ILE A 155 14.44 16.30 -9.41
CA ILE A 155 14.38 15.13 -10.29
C ILE A 155 13.48 14.11 -9.59
N PHE A 156 12.25 13.98 -10.09
CA PHE A 156 11.27 13.09 -9.51
C PHE A 156 11.52 11.63 -9.91
N PRO A 157 11.08 10.66 -9.08
CA PRO A 157 11.06 9.26 -9.48
C PRO A 157 10.30 9.07 -10.79
N ARG A 158 10.79 8.16 -11.64
CA ARG A 158 10.21 7.89 -12.96
C ARG A 158 8.71 7.57 -12.90
N SER A 159 8.28 6.81 -11.90
CA SER A 159 6.88 6.45 -11.67
C SER A 159 5.96 7.67 -11.46
N VAL A 160 6.47 8.73 -10.81
CA VAL A 160 5.74 9.99 -10.60
C VAL A 160 5.62 10.77 -11.90
N VAL A 161 6.68 10.81 -12.71
CA VAL A 161 6.65 11.46 -14.02
C VAL A 161 5.66 10.73 -14.95
N GLU A 162 5.73 9.40 -15.02
CA GLU A 162 4.83 8.57 -15.83
C GLU A 162 3.36 8.70 -15.37
N PHE A 163 3.12 8.83 -14.06
CA PHE A 163 1.78 9.14 -13.54
C PHE A 163 1.25 10.47 -14.09
N PHE A 164 2.02 11.56 -14.01
CA PHE A 164 1.61 12.86 -14.53
C PHE A 164 1.50 12.93 -16.07
N GLN A 165 2.16 12.00 -16.78
CA GLN A 165 1.98 11.78 -18.22
C GLN A 165 0.67 11.06 -18.56
N GLY A 166 -0.04 10.52 -17.56
CA GLY A 166 -1.27 9.75 -17.76
C GLY A 166 -1.03 8.27 -18.09
N SER A 167 0.18 7.74 -17.92
CA SER A 167 0.54 6.36 -18.28
C SER A 167 -0.26 5.29 -17.52
N ILE A 168 -0.85 5.65 -16.37
CA ILE A 168 -1.72 4.77 -15.57
C ILE A 168 -3.16 5.26 -15.49
N GLY A 169 -3.58 6.12 -16.42
CA GLY A 169 -4.89 6.75 -16.45
C GLY A 169 -4.93 8.14 -15.80
N GLU A 170 -6.14 8.67 -15.65
CA GLU A 170 -6.41 9.96 -15.04
C GLU A 170 -7.15 9.76 -13.71
N PRO A 171 -6.70 10.39 -12.60
CA PRO A 171 -7.39 10.28 -11.33
C PRO A 171 -8.77 10.97 -11.36
N TYR A 172 -9.65 10.56 -10.47
CA TYR A 172 -10.93 11.25 -10.25
C TYR A 172 -10.66 12.73 -9.93
N GLN A 173 -11.40 13.65 -10.57
CA GLN A 173 -11.19 15.10 -10.54
C GLN A 173 -9.93 15.63 -11.25
N GLY A 174 -9.17 14.76 -11.93
CA GLY A 174 -8.01 15.16 -12.71
C GLY A 174 -6.76 15.40 -11.87
N PHE A 175 -5.67 15.81 -12.53
CA PHE A 175 -4.39 16.00 -11.87
C PHE A 175 -4.27 17.36 -11.17
N PRO A 176 -3.42 17.49 -10.14
CA PRO A 176 -2.97 18.78 -9.64
C PRO A 176 -2.16 19.55 -10.71
N GLU A 177 -2.85 20.36 -11.51
CA GLU A 177 -2.30 20.93 -12.76
C GLU A 177 -1.04 21.78 -12.58
N GLU A 178 -0.93 22.56 -11.49
CA GLU A 178 0.29 23.34 -11.22
C GLU A 178 1.52 22.43 -11.01
N LEU A 179 1.35 21.34 -10.25
CA LEU A 179 2.42 20.39 -9.96
C LEU A 179 2.76 19.55 -11.19
N LYS A 180 1.74 19.09 -11.92
CA LYS A 180 1.90 18.39 -13.20
C LYS A 180 2.70 19.22 -14.19
N ALA A 181 2.32 20.48 -14.41
CA ALA A 181 3.03 21.38 -15.31
C ALA A 181 4.49 21.59 -14.87
N ALA A 182 4.73 21.76 -13.56
CA ALA A 182 6.09 21.92 -13.03
C ALA A 182 6.97 20.69 -13.29
N ILE A 183 6.45 19.49 -13.05
CA ILE A 183 7.18 18.22 -13.24
C ILE A 183 7.45 17.94 -14.72
N LEU A 184 6.43 18.05 -15.58
CA LEU A 184 6.56 17.71 -17.00
C LEU A 184 7.40 18.73 -17.79
N SER A 185 7.39 20.01 -17.38
CA SER A 185 8.19 21.04 -18.05
C SER A 185 9.69 20.79 -18.01
N ARG A 186 10.18 20.03 -17.03
CA ARG A 186 11.59 19.64 -16.92
C ARG A 186 11.92 18.46 -17.81
N THR A 187 11.07 17.43 -17.84
CA THR A 187 11.30 16.23 -18.65
C THR A 187 11.45 16.56 -20.13
N LEU A 188 10.69 17.52 -20.64
CA LEU A 188 10.81 18.00 -22.03
C LEU A 188 12.17 18.64 -22.32
N LYS A 189 12.74 19.40 -21.37
CA LYS A 189 14.05 20.04 -21.53
C LYS A 189 15.22 19.04 -21.55
N GLU A 190 15.10 17.93 -20.83
CA GLU A 190 16.13 16.87 -20.81
C GLU A 190 16.14 16.06 -22.13
N CYS A 191 14.98 15.87 -22.78
CA CYS A 191 14.92 15.30 -24.14
C CYS A 191 15.58 16.20 -25.20
N GLU A 192 15.49 17.52 -25.06
CA GLU A 192 16.14 18.47 -25.98
C GLU A 192 17.65 18.55 -25.80
N THR A 193 18.18 18.25 -24.59
CA THR A 193 19.62 18.29 -24.31
C THR A 193 20.36 16.98 -24.62
N THR A 194 19.65 15.86 -24.76
CA THR A 194 20.26 14.57 -25.16
C THR A 194 20.33 14.36 -26.68
N GLN A 195 19.84 15.33 -27.47
CA GLN A 195 19.91 15.31 -28.93
C GLN A 195 21.01 16.22 -29.52
N ASN A 196 21.85 16.84 -28.70
CA ASN A 196 22.97 17.68 -29.13
C ASN A 196 24.32 17.13 -28.66
#